data_AF-A0A0D5LSZ4-F1
#
_entry.id   AF-A0A0D5LSZ4-F1
#
_cell.length_a   1.000
_cell.length_b   1.000
_cell.length_c   1.000
_cell.angle_alpha   90.00
_cell.angle_beta   90.00
_cell.angle_gamma   90.00
#
_symmetry.space_group_name_H-M   'P 1'
#
loop_
_entity.id
_entity.type
_entity.pdbx_description
1 polymer ?
#
loop_
_entity_poly.entity_id
_entity_poly.type
_entity_poly.pdbx_seq_one_letter_code
_entity_poly.pdbx_strand_id
1 'polypeptide(L)'
;MTEAAMRGWRTPIYLLASLIVVVLLGGGLWFGSQMLKVREIFAANETLKEEGYYLAPFEFEMLSISYYLDTGAYRKGLTALNRVHTEMTDRGGLVKVPVFETPDEELAFYRRLQNPLTGAFYPNDTDPPVAFIGVTANMINLIERLSLEADRPFSLLYPLNFLESIATPETLEAMLDDVSRVGWVGRLIKPAFVSAIELQDLIEQDERLGFYGFSEDWKHAFYQWFYDNQDPETGLWGPRDRYTGAMLGGGDIGDSGKIIKMFVDTNGNNIHADMPLRYTDRIFASAISRLSTPIPEAPDRLHRWILDQDRGFRFLTKYVWKNATPAQKDTVADLLEHFVTTRFSLYYLPKDGAFSLYPHAEHPDLDGTSEAAGMLDYTGALSPSRQAALWGSPETTITRLERRTVAALDVEALAPIADRPDIISLRVYAEEPTANFTADVMAIYYPRQPLVRDTVELVQHLRHWLEKTEQTMGNWGTRDGIMERLSAIDIPLSTPTYGPGNFAALNATLEENRQLVAIGFDTLQVPRYLATFEKAGAGTQKP
;
A
#
# COMPACT_ATOMS: atom_id res chain seq x y z
N MET A 1 52.54 -38.86 32.35
CA MET A 1 51.39 -38.36 33.14
C MET A 1 50.50 -39.54 33.48
N THR A 2 50.24 -39.77 34.77
CA THR A 2 49.46 -40.91 35.27
C THR A 2 47.98 -40.77 34.92
N GLU A 3 47.28 -41.89 34.78
CA GLU A 3 45.82 -41.95 34.53
C GLU A 3 45.00 -41.11 35.55
N ALA A 4 45.54 -40.93 36.76
CA ALA A 4 45.02 -40.04 37.80
C ALA A 4 45.10 -38.54 37.42
N ALA A 5 46.15 -38.10 36.73
CA ALA A 5 46.30 -36.72 36.26
C ALA A 5 45.35 -36.40 35.10
N MET A 6 45.02 -37.40 34.25
CA MET A 6 44.02 -37.24 33.18
C MET A 6 42.57 -37.23 33.69
N ARG A 7 42.25 -37.88 34.82
CA ARG A 7 40.92 -37.78 35.45
C ARG A 7 40.66 -36.40 36.07
N GLY A 8 41.69 -35.75 36.64
CA GLY A 8 41.57 -34.43 37.27
C GLY A 8 41.18 -33.29 36.31
N TRP A 9 41.51 -33.41 35.01
CA TRP A 9 41.20 -32.40 33.98
C TRP A 9 39.90 -32.66 33.22
N ARG A 10 39.42 -33.92 33.21
CA ARG A 10 38.18 -34.30 32.53
C ARG A 10 36.94 -33.82 33.28
N THR A 11 36.95 -33.92 34.61
CA THR A 11 35.85 -33.48 35.47
C THR A 11 35.48 -32.00 35.31
N PRO A 12 36.42 -31.03 35.34
CA PRO A 12 36.09 -29.62 35.10
C PRO A 12 35.63 -29.34 33.66
N ILE A 13 36.15 -30.07 32.66
CA ILE A 13 35.71 -29.93 31.26
C ILE A 13 34.28 -30.43 31.08
N TYR A 14 33.91 -31.56 31.69
CA TYR A 14 32.53 -32.06 31.64
C TYR A 14 31.56 -31.15 32.40
N LEU A 15 31.97 -30.59 33.54
CA LEU A 15 31.16 -29.62 34.28
C LEU A 15 30.93 -28.32 33.48
N LEU A 16 31.97 -27.82 32.79
CA LEU A 16 31.85 -26.65 31.92
C LEU A 16 30.97 -26.94 30.70
N ALA A 17 31.12 -28.10 30.05
CA ALA A 17 30.28 -28.51 28.93
C ALA A 17 28.81 -28.71 29.35
N SER A 18 28.56 -29.32 30.53
CA SER A 18 27.21 -29.46 31.08
C SER A 18 26.60 -28.11 31.46
N LEU A 19 27.39 -27.18 32.01
CA LEU A 19 26.93 -25.81 32.28
C LEU A 19 26.58 -25.08 30.98
N ILE A 20 27.40 -25.20 29.93
CA ILE A 20 27.11 -24.63 28.61
C ILE A 20 25.83 -25.25 28.05
N VAL A 21 25.65 -26.57 28.13
CA VAL A 21 24.43 -27.24 27.67
C VAL A 21 23.20 -26.80 28.46
N VAL A 22 23.30 -26.65 29.79
CA VAL A 22 22.19 -26.13 30.63
C VAL A 22 21.89 -24.67 30.31
N VAL A 23 22.90 -23.85 30.05
CA VAL A 23 22.72 -22.44 29.62
C VAL A 23 22.10 -22.37 28.21
N LEU A 24 22.49 -23.26 27.29
CA LEU A 24 21.93 -23.33 25.94
C LEU A 24 20.49 -23.88 25.93
N LEU A 25 20.21 -24.93 26.70
CA LEU A 25 18.85 -25.50 26.84
C LEU A 25 17.93 -24.57 27.63
N GLY A 26 18.44 -23.97 28.71
CA GLY A 26 17.73 -22.95 29.49
C GLY A 26 17.47 -21.70 28.65
N GLY A 27 18.46 -21.26 27.87
CA GLY A 27 18.31 -20.18 26.90
C GLY A 27 17.31 -20.49 25.79
N GLY A 28 17.33 -21.72 25.25
CA GLY A 28 16.39 -22.16 24.22
C GLY A 28 14.95 -22.29 24.71
N LEU A 29 14.73 -22.87 25.89
CA LEU A 29 13.41 -22.95 26.53
C LEU A 29 12.88 -21.56 26.91
N TRP A 30 13.75 -20.70 27.42
CA TRP A 30 13.42 -19.32 27.75
C TRP A 30 13.07 -18.51 26.50
N PHE A 31 13.84 -18.64 25.41
CA PHE A 31 13.53 -18.02 24.12
C PHE A 31 12.19 -18.53 23.55
N GLY A 32 11.95 -19.84 23.61
CA GLY A 32 10.66 -20.44 23.23
C GLY A 32 9.48 -19.87 24.03
N SER A 33 9.67 -19.66 25.34
CA SER A 33 8.63 -19.05 26.18
C SER A 33 8.32 -17.60 25.81
N GLN A 34 9.32 -16.80 25.41
CA GLN A 34 9.09 -15.42 24.97
C GLN A 34 8.35 -15.38 23.63
N MET A 35 8.70 -16.27 22.69
CA MET A 35 8.00 -16.39 21.41
C MET A 35 6.53 -16.82 21.59
N LEU A 36 6.25 -17.69 22.57
CA LEU A 36 4.88 -18.07 22.91
C LEU A 36 4.10 -16.86 23.44
N LYS A 37 4.69 -16.06 24.34
CA LYS A 37 4.06 -14.85 24.88
C LYS A 37 3.72 -13.83 23.80
N VAL A 38 4.61 -13.63 22.83
CA VAL A 38 4.32 -12.75 21.68
C VAL A 38 3.08 -13.25 20.93
N ARG A 39 2.97 -14.56 20.67
CA ARG A 39 1.78 -15.13 20.01
C ARG A 39 0.50 -14.92 20.84
N GLU A 40 0.58 -15.17 22.14
CA GLU A 40 -0.55 -14.95 23.06
C GLU A 40 -0.98 -13.48 23.10
N ILE A 41 -0.03 -12.54 23.12
CA ILE A 41 -0.27 -11.10 23.01
C ILE A 41 -1.04 -10.76 21.72
N PHE A 42 -0.59 -11.23 20.56
CA PHE A 42 -1.25 -10.93 19.29
C PHE A 42 -2.66 -11.54 19.21
N ALA A 43 -2.85 -12.75 19.74
CA ALA A 43 -4.17 -13.36 19.83
C ALA A 43 -5.10 -12.59 20.78
N ALA A 44 -4.59 -12.16 21.94
CA ALA A 44 -5.36 -11.35 22.88
C ALA A 44 -5.73 -9.98 22.29
N ASN A 45 -4.82 -9.34 21.54
CA ASN A 45 -5.08 -8.07 20.84
C ASN A 45 -6.28 -8.17 19.89
N GLU A 46 -6.38 -9.26 19.12
CA GLU A 46 -7.51 -9.48 18.21
C GLU A 46 -8.84 -9.60 18.98
N THR A 47 -8.88 -10.47 20.00
CA THR A 47 -10.07 -10.64 20.85
C THR A 47 -10.47 -9.34 21.56
N LEU A 48 -9.50 -8.60 22.10
CA LEU A 48 -9.78 -7.36 22.83
C LEU A 48 -10.26 -6.23 21.90
N LYS A 49 -9.82 -6.19 20.64
CA LYS A 49 -10.38 -5.28 19.63
C LYS A 49 -11.86 -5.57 19.39
N GLU A 50 -12.22 -6.85 19.25
CA GLU A 50 -13.63 -7.28 19.11
C GLU A 50 -14.47 -6.95 20.35
N GLU A 51 -13.87 -7.06 21.54
CA GLU A 51 -14.52 -6.70 22.80
C GLU A 51 -14.68 -5.17 23.02
N GLY A 52 -14.13 -4.34 22.12
CA GLY A 52 -14.24 -2.88 22.14
C GLY A 52 -13.20 -2.17 23.01
N TYR A 53 -12.02 -2.75 23.22
CA TYR A 53 -10.93 -2.09 23.93
C TYR A 53 -10.12 -1.15 23.03
N TYR A 54 -9.69 -0.03 23.61
CA TYR A 54 -8.76 0.90 22.99
C TYR A 54 -7.35 0.31 23.00
N LEU A 55 -6.84 0.00 21.80
CA LEU A 55 -5.55 -0.67 21.60
C LEU A 55 -4.66 0.06 20.59
N ALA A 56 -4.91 1.33 20.31
CA ALA A 56 -4.08 2.11 19.39
C ALA A 56 -2.57 2.14 19.74
N PRO A 57 -2.15 2.15 21.03
CA PRO A 57 -0.73 2.13 21.38
C PRO A 57 -0.04 0.77 21.18
N PHE A 58 -0.79 -0.32 21.01
CA PHE A 58 -0.26 -1.69 21.07
C PHE A 58 0.94 -1.93 20.14
N GLU A 59 0.81 -1.56 18.86
CA GLU A 59 1.88 -1.78 17.87
C GLU A 59 3.15 -0.99 18.23
N PHE A 60 2.99 0.16 18.89
CA PHE A 60 4.09 1.03 19.31
C PHE A 60 4.72 0.56 20.62
N GLU A 61 3.97 -0.09 21.52
CA GLU A 61 4.55 -0.78 22.68
C GLU A 61 5.40 -1.98 22.25
N MET A 62 4.94 -2.72 21.25
CA MET A 62 5.75 -3.78 20.62
C MET A 62 7.00 -3.23 19.92
N LEU A 63 6.91 -2.04 19.34
CA LEU A 63 8.05 -1.33 18.76
C LEU A 63 9.09 -0.96 19.84
N SER A 64 8.66 -0.41 20.98
CA SER A 64 9.52 -0.09 22.12
C SER A 64 10.24 -1.34 22.65
N ILE A 65 9.51 -2.45 22.78
CA ILE A 65 10.08 -3.74 23.18
C ILE A 65 11.17 -4.16 22.19
N SER A 66 10.88 -4.12 20.88
CA SER A 66 11.84 -4.44 19.82
C SER A 66 13.10 -3.56 19.91
N TYR A 67 12.92 -2.25 20.07
CA TYR A 67 14.01 -1.28 20.24
C TYR A 67 14.90 -1.61 21.44
N TYR A 68 14.32 -1.92 22.61
CA TYR A 68 15.12 -2.29 23.78
C TYR A 68 15.91 -3.58 23.58
N LEU A 69 15.32 -4.57 22.92
CA LEU A 69 16.01 -5.82 22.64
C LEU A 69 17.16 -5.61 21.65
N ASP A 70 16.98 -4.74 20.65
CA ASP A 70 17.99 -4.42 19.64
C ASP A 70 19.16 -3.58 20.16
N THR A 71 18.90 -2.70 21.13
CA THR A 71 19.92 -1.86 21.77
C THR A 71 20.68 -2.60 22.89
N GLY A 72 20.35 -3.86 23.16
CA GLY A 72 20.94 -4.65 24.23
C GLY A 72 20.37 -4.35 25.62
N ALA A 73 19.34 -3.51 25.72
CA ALA A 73 18.58 -3.23 26.94
C ALA A 73 17.59 -4.38 27.26
N TYR A 74 18.06 -5.64 27.20
CA TYR A 74 17.23 -6.84 27.27
C TYR A 74 16.30 -6.87 28.48
N ARG A 75 16.79 -6.46 29.66
CA ARG A 75 15.96 -6.40 30.87
C ARG A 75 14.75 -5.48 30.69
N LYS A 76 14.93 -4.31 30.08
CA LYS A 76 13.82 -3.37 29.82
C LYS A 76 12.83 -4.00 28.83
N GLY A 77 13.33 -4.52 27.71
CA GLY A 77 12.47 -5.14 26.68
C GLY A 77 11.64 -6.31 27.21
N LEU A 78 12.23 -7.19 28.01
CA LEU A 78 11.53 -8.33 28.60
C LEU A 78 10.56 -7.93 29.72
N THR A 79 10.92 -6.94 30.52
CA THR A 79 9.99 -6.40 31.53
C THR A 79 8.79 -5.75 30.86
N ALA A 80 9.00 -4.97 29.79
CA ALA A 80 7.92 -4.39 29.00
C ALA A 80 7.05 -5.47 28.33
N LEU A 81 7.66 -6.52 27.73
CA LEU A 81 6.93 -7.64 27.14
C LEU A 81 6.05 -8.36 28.16
N ASN A 82 6.57 -8.62 29.36
CA ASN A 82 5.79 -9.24 30.44
C ASN A 82 4.65 -8.34 30.92
N ARG A 83 4.87 -7.03 30.97
CA ARG A 83 3.82 -6.06 31.32
C ARG A 83 2.69 -6.11 30.30
N VAL A 84 2.99 -5.95 29.01
CA VAL A 84 1.99 -6.00 27.93
C VAL A 84 1.26 -7.35 27.91
N HIS A 85 1.98 -8.46 28.05
CA HIS A 85 1.37 -9.80 28.15
C HIS A 85 0.38 -9.89 29.32
N THR A 86 0.76 -9.35 30.48
CA THR A 86 -0.10 -9.35 31.68
C THR A 86 -1.34 -8.50 31.44
N GLU A 87 -1.18 -7.24 31.03
CA GLU A 87 -2.27 -6.29 30.76
C GLU A 87 -3.26 -6.84 29.73
N MET A 88 -2.78 -7.51 28.68
CA MET A 88 -3.65 -8.14 27.68
C MET A 88 -4.36 -9.39 28.19
N THR A 89 -3.75 -10.13 29.12
CA THR A 89 -4.34 -11.36 29.66
C THR A 89 -5.35 -11.06 30.76
N ASP A 90 -5.04 -10.14 31.67
CA ASP A 90 -5.88 -9.80 32.82
C ASP A 90 -6.83 -8.61 32.55
N ARG A 91 -6.64 -7.92 31.42
CA ARG A 91 -7.36 -6.70 30.99
C ARG A 91 -7.13 -5.50 31.91
N GLY A 92 -6.20 -5.61 32.86
CA GLY A 92 -5.86 -4.58 33.82
C GLY A 92 -5.17 -3.41 33.13
N GLY A 93 -5.65 -2.19 33.38
CA GLY A 93 -5.10 -0.98 32.76
C GLY A 93 -5.56 -0.71 31.33
N LEU A 94 -6.25 -1.65 30.67
CA LEU A 94 -6.85 -1.42 29.37
C LEU A 94 -8.10 -0.55 29.49
N VAL A 95 -8.28 0.34 28.50
CA VAL A 95 -9.44 1.23 28.44
C VAL A 95 -10.48 0.60 27.52
N LYS A 96 -11.69 0.36 28.02
CA LYS A 96 -12.82 -0.03 27.18
C LYS A 96 -13.49 1.20 26.61
N VAL A 97 -13.66 1.25 25.29
CA VAL A 97 -14.32 2.38 24.61
C VAL A 97 -15.81 2.32 24.92
N PRO A 98 -16.41 3.37 25.51
CA PRO A 98 -17.84 3.41 25.77
C PRO A 98 -18.62 3.70 24.49
N VAL A 99 -19.94 3.54 24.54
CA VAL A 99 -20.83 4.09 23.52
C VAL A 99 -21.02 5.58 23.83
N PHE A 100 -20.85 6.43 22.82
CA PHE A 100 -21.00 7.88 22.96
C PHE A 100 -22.40 8.31 22.49
N GLU A 101 -23.04 9.22 23.22
CA GLU A 101 -24.33 9.78 22.81
C GLU A 101 -24.15 10.98 21.88
N THR A 102 -22.98 11.63 21.93
CA THR A 102 -22.67 12.82 21.14
C THR A 102 -21.21 12.85 20.67
N PRO A 103 -20.91 13.55 19.55
CA PRO A 103 -19.53 13.79 19.11
C PRO A 103 -18.67 14.52 20.14
N ASP A 104 -19.24 15.43 20.95
CA ASP A 104 -18.53 16.13 22.03
C ASP A 104 -18.02 15.15 23.10
N GLU A 105 -18.83 14.16 23.48
CA GLU A 105 -18.44 13.13 24.46
C GLU A 105 -17.31 12.24 23.94
N GLU A 106 -17.42 11.83 22.67
CA GLU A 106 -16.39 11.03 21.98
C GLU A 106 -15.06 11.79 21.88
N LEU A 107 -15.12 13.05 21.42
CA LEU A 107 -13.97 13.95 21.37
C LEU A 107 -13.31 14.10 22.74
N ALA A 108 -14.10 14.34 23.79
CA ALA A 108 -13.61 14.49 25.15
C ALA A 108 -12.97 13.20 25.70
N PHE A 109 -13.53 12.04 25.36
CA PHE A 109 -12.95 10.75 25.74
C PHE A 109 -11.57 10.55 25.13
N TYR A 110 -11.43 10.68 23.80
CA TYR A 110 -10.16 10.43 23.13
C TYR A 110 -9.09 11.44 23.54
N ARG A 111 -9.45 12.72 23.72
CA ARG A 111 -8.52 13.74 24.23
C ARG A 111 -7.96 13.38 25.61
N ARG A 112 -8.76 12.79 26.51
CA ARG A 112 -8.32 12.37 27.85
C ARG A 112 -7.33 11.21 27.86
N LEU A 113 -7.15 10.51 26.73
CA LEU A 113 -6.12 9.48 26.58
C LEU A 113 -4.71 10.06 26.40
N GLN A 114 -4.59 11.38 26.24
CA GLN A 114 -3.31 12.05 26.14
C GLN A 114 -2.54 12.00 27.47
N ASN A 115 -1.29 11.55 27.43
CA ASN A 115 -0.42 11.48 28.60
C ASN A 115 -0.03 12.90 29.05
N PRO A 116 -0.24 13.28 30.33
CA PRO A 116 0.05 14.63 30.82
C PRO A 116 1.55 14.96 30.91
N LEU A 117 2.42 13.95 31.00
CA LEU A 117 3.86 14.14 31.16
C LEU A 117 4.52 14.34 29.80
N THR A 118 4.27 13.42 28.87
CA THR A 118 4.88 13.45 27.54
C THR A 118 4.08 14.24 26.52
N GLY A 119 2.77 14.42 26.75
CA GLY A 119 1.83 14.92 25.74
C GLY A 119 1.46 13.91 24.66
N ALA A 120 2.08 12.73 24.62
CA ALA A 120 1.80 11.71 23.60
C ALA A 120 0.50 10.97 23.89
N PHE A 121 -0.11 10.36 22.87
CA PHE A 121 -1.19 9.37 23.06
C PHE A 121 -0.64 7.98 23.31
N TYR A 122 0.29 7.88 24.25
CA TYR A 122 1.02 6.66 24.57
C TYR A 122 1.14 6.49 26.10
N PRO A 123 0.88 5.29 26.65
CA PRO A 123 0.73 5.11 28.08
C PRO A 123 2.05 5.17 28.87
N ASN A 124 3.16 4.68 28.30
CA ASN A 124 4.43 4.55 29.02
C ASN A 124 5.38 5.72 28.68
N ASP A 125 5.56 6.63 29.64
CA ASP A 125 6.35 7.86 29.52
C ASP A 125 7.87 7.66 29.53
N THR A 126 8.33 6.44 29.84
CA THR A 126 9.77 6.11 29.89
C THR A 126 10.31 5.49 28.61
N ASP A 127 9.43 5.24 27.64
CA ASP A 127 9.80 4.66 26.35
C ASP A 127 10.49 5.68 25.43
N PRO A 128 11.26 5.21 24.43
CA PRO A 128 11.95 6.10 23.51
C PRO A 128 10.93 6.99 22.75
N PRO A 129 11.27 8.26 22.45
CA PRO A 129 10.39 9.19 21.74
C PRO A 129 9.80 8.63 20.44
N VAL A 130 10.56 7.79 19.74
CA VAL A 130 10.13 7.17 18.47
C VAL A 130 8.86 6.32 18.60
N ALA A 131 8.58 5.76 19.78
CA ALA A 131 7.37 5.00 20.03
C ALA A 131 6.12 5.88 20.15
N PHE A 132 6.30 7.17 20.42
CA PHE A 132 5.19 8.10 20.62
C PHE A 132 4.68 8.68 19.30
N ILE A 133 5.54 8.74 18.28
CA ILE A 133 5.32 9.49 17.03
C ILE A 133 4.06 9.00 16.31
N GLY A 134 4.05 7.75 15.83
CA GLY A 134 2.96 7.28 14.95
C GLY A 134 1.60 7.19 15.66
N VAL A 135 1.55 6.76 16.93
CA VAL A 135 0.27 6.74 17.68
C VAL A 135 -0.26 8.15 17.91
N THR A 136 0.63 9.11 18.19
CA THR A 136 0.22 10.51 18.40
C THR A 136 -0.28 11.12 17.09
N ALA A 137 0.40 10.88 15.97
CA ALA A 137 -0.04 11.33 14.64
C ALA A 137 -1.43 10.77 14.30
N ASN A 138 -1.67 9.48 14.53
CA ASN A 138 -2.98 8.85 14.32
C ASN A 138 -4.08 9.48 15.17
N MET A 139 -3.77 9.76 16.44
CA MET A 139 -4.73 10.36 17.37
C MET A 139 -5.01 11.83 17.07
N ILE A 140 -4.04 12.59 16.54
CA ILE A 140 -4.26 13.96 16.07
C ILE A 140 -5.27 13.96 14.91
N ASN A 141 -5.13 13.08 13.92
CA ASN A 141 -6.11 12.96 12.83
C ASN A 141 -7.52 12.61 13.35
N LEU A 142 -7.62 11.69 14.32
CA LEU A 142 -8.90 11.34 14.94
C LEU A 142 -9.52 12.53 15.67
N ILE A 143 -8.73 13.24 16.48
CA ILE A 143 -9.20 14.40 17.25
C ILE A 143 -9.60 15.54 16.33
N GLU A 144 -8.88 15.76 15.24
CA GLU A 144 -9.28 16.74 14.22
C GLU A 144 -10.64 16.40 13.62
N ARG A 145 -10.82 15.17 13.15
CA ARG A 145 -12.11 14.72 12.57
C ARG A 145 -13.25 14.90 13.57
N LEU A 146 -13.07 14.41 14.80
CA LEU A 146 -14.07 14.54 15.85
C LEU A 146 -14.32 16.00 16.26
N SER A 147 -13.31 16.87 16.18
CA SER A 147 -13.48 18.30 16.41
C SER A 147 -14.40 18.93 15.36
N LEU A 148 -14.24 18.55 14.09
CA LEU A 148 -15.13 19.00 13.01
C LEU A 148 -16.57 18.47 13.21
N GLU A 149 -16.72 17.19 13.54
CA GLU A 149 -18.03 16.58 13.81
C GLU A 149 -18.75 17.20 15.01
N ALA A 150 -18.00 17.65 16.02
CA ALA A 150 -18.51 18.33 17.21
C ALA A 150 -18.65 19.86 17.05
N ASP A 151 -18.35 20.43 15.88
CA ASP A 151 -18.29 21.88 15.63
C ASP A 151 -17.41 22.62 16.67
N ARG A 152 -16.21 22.06 16.93
CA ARG A 152 -15.21 22.58 17.86
C ARG A 152 -13.90 22.90 17.14
N PRO A 153 -13.13 23.89 17.61
CA PRO A 153 -11.75 24.04 17.18
C PRO A 153 -10.90 22.86 17.67
N PHE A 154 -9.99 22.41 16.82
CA PHE A 154 -8.97 21.43 17.19
C PHE A 154 -8.17 21.91 18.41
N SER A 155 -7.97 21.04 19.39
CA SER A 155 -7.07 21.30 20.51
C SER A 155 -6.65 20.01 21.21
N LEU A 156 -5.40 19.96 21.64
CA LEU A 156 -4.87 18.94 22.55
C LEU A 156 -5.15 19.35 24.01
N LEU A 157 -5.05 18.42 24.96
CA LEU A 157 -5.13 18.74 26.40
C LEU A 157 -3.77 19.16 26.96
N TYR A 158 -2.71 18.55 26.46
CA TYR A 158 -1.34 18.79 26.89
C TYR A 158 -0.44 19.10 25.69
N PRO A 159 0.61 19.93 25.86
CA PRO A 159 1.63 20.12 24.84
C PRO A 159 2.40 18.82 24.59
N LEU A 160 2.89 18.62 23.37
CA LEU A 160 3.66 17.44 22.95
C LEU A 160 5.11 17.49 23.47
N ASN A 161 5.30 17.52 24.79
CA ASN A 161 6.60 17.68 25.45
C ASN A 161 7.65 16.64 25.02
N PHE A 162 7.26 15.47 24.53
CA PHE A 162 8.23 14.49 24.04
C PHE A 162 9.04 15.00 22.84
N LEU A 163 8.49 15.92 22.05
CA LEU A 163 9.20 16.53 20.92
C LEU A 163 10.35 17.43 21.38
N GLU A 164 10.33 17.92 22.63
CA GLU A 164 11.44 18.68 23.21
C GLU A 164 12.74 17.87 23.27
N SER A 165 12.63 16.54 23.39
CA SER A 165 13.78 15.64 23.38
C SER A 165 14.50 15.56 22.03
N ILE A 166 13.84 16.04 20.97
CA ILE A 166 14.36 16.09 19.61
C ILE A 166 14.31 17.51 19.03
N ALA A 167 14.10 18.56 19.82
CA ALA A 167 13.78 19.91 19.31
C ALA A 167 14.90 20.63 18.53
N THR A 168 16.13 20.11 18.55
CA THR A 168 17.27 20.66 17.79
C THR A 168 17.71 19.70 16.69
N PRO A 169 18.30 20.20 15.58
CA PRO A 169 18.89 19.35 14.54
C PRO A 169 19.79 18.24 15.11
N GLU A 170 20.65 18.58 16.07
CA GLU A 170 21.60 17.62 16.66
C GLU A 170 20.89 16.50 17.43
N THR A 171 19.86 16.85 18.22
CA THR A 171 19.07 15.85 18.97
C THR A 171 18.19 15.00 18.05
N LEU A 172 17.70 15.58 16.97
CA LEU A 172 16.94 14.87 15.94
C LEU A 172 17.84 13.85 15.23
N GLU A 173 18.98 14.29 14.68
CA GLU A 173 19.91 13.41 13.98
C GLU A 173 20.40 12.27 14.88
N ALA A 174 20.69 12.55 16.15
CA ALA A 174 21.05 11.52 17.12
C ALA A 174 19.94 10.47 17.30
N MET A 175 18.67 10.89 17.35
CA MET A 175 17.54 9.96 17.38
C MET A 175 17.46 9.14 16.09
N LEU A 176 17.53 9.79 14.92
CA LEU A 176 17.43 9.14 13.61
C LEU A 176 18.56 8.12 13.39
N ASP A 177 19.78 8.45 13.79
CA ASP A 177 20.95 7.56 13.74
C ASP A 177 20.78 6.31 14.59
N ASP A 178 20.14 6.42 15.76
CA ASP A 178 19.94 5.27 16.64
C ASP A 178 18.79 4.37 16.15
N VAL A 179 17.66 4.96 15.78
CA VAL A 179 16.47 4.19 15.36
C VAL A 179 16.61 3.60 13.95
N SER A 180 17.49 4.16 13.12
CA SER A 180 17.85 3.57 11.83
C SER A 180 18.70 2.31 11.94
N ARG A 181 19.33 2.06 13.10
CA ARG A 181 20.19 0.91 13.35
C ARG A 181 19.43 -0.19 14.07
N VAL A 182 19.26 -1.33 13.42
CA VAL A 182 18.50 -2.45 13.98
C VAL A 182 19.40 -3.64 14.29
N GLY A 183 19.08 -4.29 15.40
CA GLY A 183 19.75 -5.50 15.87
C GLY A 183 19.13 -6.75 15.23
N TRP A 184 19.35 -7.90 15.85
CA TRP A 184 18.81 -9.16 15.32
C TRP A 184 17.30 -9.31 15.55
N VAL A 185 16.70 -8.58 16.50
CA VAL A 185 15.25 -8.64 16.79
C VAL A 185 14.49 -7.74 15.83
N GLY A 186 14.95 -6.52 15.57
CA GLY A 186 14.35 -5.59 14.59
C GLY A 186 14.56 -6.02 13.14
N ARG A 187 15.38 -7.04 12.87
CA ARG A 187 15.37 -7.76 11.58
C ARG A 187 14.16 -8.68 11.42
N LEU A 188 13.54 -9.11 12.53
CA LEU A 188 12.44 -10.07 12.56
C LEU A 188 11.08 -9.40 12.79
N ILE A 189 11.08 -8.18 13.35
CA ILE A 189 9.88 -7.40 13.70
C ILE A 189 9.97 -6.03 13.00
N LYS A 190 8.82 -5.37 12.76
CA LYS A 190 8.78 -4.02 12.18
C LYS A 190 9.79 -3.09 12.89
N PRO A 191 10.74 -2.46 12.17
CA PRO A 191 11.84 -1.72 12.79
C PRO A 191 11.40 -0.34 13.28
N ALA A 192 12.05 0.18 14.33
CA ALA A 192 11.86 1.54 14.84
C ALA A 192 12.03 2.62 13.77
N PHE A 193 12.82 2.32 12.73
CA PHE A 193 12.98 3.12 11.53
C PHE A 193 11.65 3.56 10.91
N VAL A 194 10.61 2.72 10.90
CA VAL A 194 9.32 3.11 10.30
C VAL A 194 8.68 4.28 11.04
N SER A 195 8.80 4.34 12.36
CA SER A 195 8.24 5.44 13.15
C SER A 195 9.06 6.73 13.03
N ALA A 196 10.35 6.64 12.65
CA ALA A 196 11.10 7.82 12.23
C ALA A 196 10.58 8.41 10.92
N ILE A 197 10.15 7.56 9.97
CA ILE A 197 9.51 8.01 8.73
C ILE A 197 8.17 8.68 9.03
N GLU A 198 7.39 8.13 9.97
CA GLU A 198 6.08 8.67 10.41
C GLU A 198 6.20 10.03 11.12
N LEU A 199 7.40 10.50 11.46
CA LEU A 199 7.60 11.88 11.96
C LEU A 199 7.19 12.93 10.92
N GLN A 200 7.26 12.59 9.63
CA GLN A 200 6.74 13.43 8.55
C GLN A 200 5.25 13.75 8.74
N ASP A 201 4.45 12.78 9.20
CA ASP A 201 3.01 13.00 9.40
C ASP A 201 2.78 14.06 10.49
N LEU A 202 3.59 14.06 11.57
CA LEU A 202 3.52 15.10 12.60
C LEU A 202 3.97 16.46 12.07
N ILE A 203 4.97 16.54 11.19
CA ILE A 203 5.39 17.80 10.56
C ILE A 203 4.24 18.39 9.74
N GLU A 204 3.63 17.59 8.87
CA GLU A 204 2.51 18.03 8.02
C GLU A 204 1.28 18.44 8.84
N GLN A 205 0.97 17.68 9.90
CA GLN A 205 -0.11 18.03 10.81
C GLN A 205 0.21 19.32 11.58
N ASP A 206 1.45 19.53 12.01
CA ASP A 206 1.88 20.74 12.72
C ASP A 206 1.79 21.97 11.82
N GLU A 207 2.25 21.89 10.57
CA GLU A 207 2.14 22.99 9.60
C GLU A 207 0.67 23.39 9.34
N ARG A 208 -0.23 22.40 9.40
CA ARG A 208 -1.66 22.58 9.14
C ARG A 208 -2.45 23.04 10.37
N LEU A 209 -2.10 22.58 11.57
CA LEU A 209 -2.86 22.77 12.81
C LEU A 209 -2.16 23.67 13.84
N GLY A 210 -0.85 23.87 13.73
CA GLY A 210 -0.03 24.75 14.56
C GLY A 210 0.06 24.33 16.03
N PHE A 211 0.32 23.04 16.33
CA PHE A 211 0.29 22.52 17.70
C PHE A 211 1.66 22.46 18.40
N TYR A 212 2.77 22.56 17.68
CA TYR A 212 4.13 22.49 18.22
C TYR A 212 5.04 23.60 17.67
N GLY A 213 5.13 23.74 16.35
CA GLY A 213 5.95 24.76 15.66
C GLY A 213 7.39 24.32 15.38
N PHE A 214 7.59 23.28 14.56
CA PHE A 214 8.94 22.89 14.11
C PHE A 214 9.64 24.01 13.34
N SER A 215 10.91 24.30 13.66
CA SER A 215 11.69 25.32 12.96
C SER A 215 12.11 24.86 11.55
N GLU A 216 12.36 25.80 10.64
CA GLU A 216 12.82 25.49 9.28
C GLU A 216 14.18 24.75 9.29
N ASP A 217 15.12 25.16 10.15
CA ASP A 217 16.42 24.48 10.29
C ASP A 217 16.25 23.02 10.75
N TRP A 218 15.29 22.78 11.64
CA TRP A 218 14.96 21.43 12.11
C TRP A 218 14.36 20.57 11.01
N LYS A 219 13.39 21.12 10.25
CA LYS A 219 12.77 20.42 9.11
C LYS A 219 13.81 20.12 8.02
N HIS A 220 14.69 21.07 7.74
CA HIS A 220 15.79 20.87 6.80
C HIS A 220 16.70 19.73 7.25
N ALA A 221 17.12 19.68 8.51
CA ALA A 221 17.92 18.59 9.05
C ALA A 221 17.23 17.22 8.95
N PHE A 222 15.92 17.17 9.20
CA PHE A 222 15.11 15.95 9.01
C PHE A 222 15.18 15.42 7.57
N TYR A 223 14.91 16.29 6.59
CA TYR A 223 14.97 15.93 5.18
C TYR A 223 16.38 15.59 4.72
N GLN A 224 17.38 16.37 5.14
CA GLN A 224 18.78 16.15 4.82
C GLN A 224 19.27 14.81 5.35
N TRP A 225 18.87 14.41 6.56
CA TRP A 225 19.24 13.12 7.12
C TRP A 225 18.73 11.95 6.25
N PHE A 226 17.46 11.98 5.84
CA PHE A 226 16.91 10.96 4.93
C PHE A 226 17.56 11.03 3.56
N TYR A 227 17.83 12.24 3.06
CA TYR A 227 18.51 12.45 1.80
C TYR A 227 19.85 11.71 1.82
N ASP A 228 20.71 12.01 2.79
CA ASP A 228 22.05 11.45 2.93
C ASP A 228 22.08 9.97 3.28
N ASN A 229 21.02 9.45 3.92
CA ASN A 229 20.90 8.03 4.25
C ASN A 229 20.33 7.15 3.14
N GLN A 230 20.05 7.71 1.95
CA GLN A 230 19.74 6.91 0.76
C GLN A 230 20.95 6.07 0.34
N ASP A 231 20.74 4.77 0.07
CA ASP A 231 21.81 3.89 -0.37
C ASP A 231 22.21 4.17 -1.83
N PRO A 232 23.48 4.50 -2.14
CA PRO A 232 23.90 4.81 -3.51
C PRO A 232 23.97 3.58 -4.42
N GLU A 233 24.08 2.37 -3.88
CA GLU A 233 24.18 1.15 -4.68
C GLU A 233 22.81 0.72 -5.24
N THR A 234 21.79 0.78 -4.39
CA THR A 234 20.42 0.37 -4.73
C THR A 234 19.49 1.54 -5.03
N GLY A 235 19.83 2.75 -4.59
CA GLY A 235 18.96 3.92 -4.63
C GLY A 235 17.82 3.89 -3.60
N LEU A 236 17.73 2.86 -2.76
CA LEU A 236 16.64 2.67 -1.82
C LEU A 236 17.00 3.17 -0.41
N TRP A 237 15.97 3.31 0.42
CA TRP A 237 16.08 3.55 1.85
C TRP A 237 15.71 2.31 2.64
N GLY A 238 16.23 2.22 3.86
CA GLY A 238 15.88 1.15 4.79
C GLY A 238 16.73 1.20 6.05
N PRO A 239 16.39 0.35 7.02
CA PRO A 239 17.18 0.22 8.24
C PRO A 239 18.58 -0.34 7.95
N ARG A 240 19.55 0.06 8.76
CA ARG A 240 20.92 -0.43 8.74
C ARG A 240 21.13 -1.45 9.84
N ASP A 241 21.97 -2.45 9.57
CA ASP A 241 22.42 -3.35 10.61
C ASP A 241 23.24 -2.58 11.66
N ARG A 242 22.89 -2.74 12.94
CA ARG A 242 23.55 -2.05 14.05
C ARG A 242 25.04 -2.39 14.17
N TYR A 243 25.47 -3.58 13.77
CA TYR A 243 26.85 -4.04 13.94
C TYR A 243 27.75 -3.68 12.76
N THR A 244 27.24 -3.76 11.54
CA THR A 244 28.02 -3.54 10.32
C THR A 244 27.78 -2.16 9.69
N GLY A 245 26.66 -1.49 10.03
CA GLY A 245 26.23 -0.26 9.38
C GLY A 245 25.68 -0.45 7.95
N ALA A 246 25.73 -1.68 7.43
CA ALA A 246 25.24 -2.00 6.09
C ALA A 246 23.72 -1.92 6.04
N MET A 247 23.16 -1.39 4.95
CA MET A 247 21.72 -1.36 4.76
C MET A 247 21.18 -2.78 4.62
N LEU A 248 20.14 -3.10 5.40
CA LEU A 248 19.56 -4.44 5.38
C LEU A 248 18.86 -4.69 4.05
N GLY A 249 19.20 -5.82 3.41
CA GLY A 249 18.60 -6.22 2.14
C GLY A 249 18.78 -5.21 0.99
N GLY A 250 19.69 -4.25 1.12
CA GLY A 250 19.80 -3.13 0.19
C GLY A 250 18.55 -2.23 0.17
N GLY A 251 17.88 -2.07 1.31
CA GLY A 251 16.70 -1.21 1.47
C GLY A 251 15.37 -1.94 1.37
N ASP A 252 14.27 -1.21 1.52
CA ASP A 252 12.90 -1.73 1.35
C ASP A 252 12.08 -0.84 0.42
N ILE A 253 11.32 -1.44 -0.51
CA ILE A 253 10.45 -0.69 -1.42
C ILE A 253 9.32 0.00 -0.64
N GLY A 254 8.78 -0.65 0.39
CA GLY A 254 7.72 -0.10 1.23
C GLY A 254 8.18 1.15 1.98
N ASP A 255 9.32 1.05 2.68
CA ASP A 255 9.92 2.19 3.39
C ASP A 255 10.32 3.30 2.41
N SER A 256 10.98 2.94 1.31
CA SER A 256 11.34 3.89 0.24
C SER A 256 10.13 4.59 -0.35
N GLY A 257 9.00 3.89 -0.49
CA GLY A 257 7.75 4.45 -0.99
C GLY A 257 7.10 5.45 -0.03
N LYS A 258 7.43 5.40 1.27
CA LYS A 258 7.06 6.45 2.22
C LYS A 258 8.03 7.63 2.16
N ILE A 259 9.33 7.36 2.20
CA ILE A 259 10.39 8.38 2.24
C ILE A 259 10.46 9.21 0.96
N ILE A 260 10.26 8.59 -0.21
CA ILE A 260 10.37 9.30 -1.50
C ILE A 260 9.41 10.49 -1.61
N LYS A 261 8.26 10.44 -0.92
CA LYS A 261 7.26 11.51 -0.89
C LYS A 261 7.76 12.79 -0.21
N MET A 262 8.80 12.69 0.61
CA MET A 262 9.48 13.85 1.18
C MET A 262 10.24 14.63 0.09
N PHE A 263 10.64 13.97 -1.00
CA PHE A 263 11.51 14.58 -2.02
C PHE A 263 10.82 14.83 -3.35
N VAL A 264 9.74 14.09 -3.66
CA VAL A 264 8.98 14.28 -4.91
C VAL A 264 7.47 14.24 -4.71
N ASP A 265 6.76 15.00 -5.53
CA ASP A 265 5.30 14.98 -5.62
C ASP A 265 4.77 13.69 -6.30
N THR A 266 3.44 13.57 -6.40
CA THR A 266 2.77 12.42 -7.03
C THR A 266 2.97 12.30 -8.55
N ASN A 267 3.66 13.26 -9.16
CA ASN A 267 4.06 13.30 -10.57
C ASN A 267 5.58 13.12 -10.74
N GLY A 268 6.33 12.89 -9.66
CA GLY A 268 7.78 12.75 -9.67
C GLY A 268 8.55 14.06 -9.87
N ASN A 269 7.95 15.22 -9.56
CA ASN A 269 8.66 16.49 -9.53
C ASN A 269 9.30 16.70 -8.16
N ASN A 270 10.53 17.22 -8.11
CA ASN A 270 11.21 17.51 -6.86
C ASN A 270 10.46 18.58 -6.04
N ILE A 271 10.25 18.31 -4.75
CA ILE A 271 9.65 19.23 -3.79
C ILE A 271 10.71 20.24 -3.31
N HIS A 272 11.92 19.76 -3.03
CA HIS A 272 13.04 20.56 -2.56
C HIS A 272 14.07 20.77 -3.68
N ALA A 273 14.43 22.02 -3.95
CA ALA A 273 15.37 22.36 -5.02
C ALA A 273 16.82 21.97 -4.70
N ASP A 274 17.19 22.00 -3.41
CA ASP A 274 18.49 21.64 -2.87
C ASP A 274 18.63 20.13 -2.58
N MET A 275 17.52 19.40 -2.48
CA MET A 275 17.47 17.96 -2.28
C MET A 275 16.69 17.23 -3.39
N PRO A 276 17.13 17.30 -4.66
CA PRO A 276 16.47 16.60 -5.76
C PRO A 276 16.65 15.08 -5.63
N LEU A 277 15.65 14.30 -6.05
CA LEU A 277 15.71 12.83 -6.00
C LEU A 277 16.98 12.28 -6.69
N ARG A 278 17.76 11.48 -5.96
CA ARG A 278 19.01 10.88 -6.46
C ARG A 278 18.83 9.43 -6.86
N TYR A 279 19.80 8.93 -7.63
CA TYR A 279 19.97 7.51 -7.97
C TYR A 279 18.74 6.89 -8.63
N THR A 280 18.03 7.65 -9.45
CA THR A 280 16.79 7.19 -10.12
C THR A 280 17.03 5.94 -10.97
N ASP A 281 18.19 5.84 -11.62
CA ASP A 281 18.65 4.66 -12.35
C ASP A 281 18.78 3.42 -11.44
N ARG A 282 19.37 3.58 -10.25
CA ARG A 282 19.50 2.51 -9.25
C ARG A 282 18.17 2.12 -8.64
N ILE A 283 17.31 3.09 -8.35
CA ILE A 283 15.93 2.86 -7.90
C ILE A 283 15.20 1.96 -8.91
N PHE A 284 15.25 2.28 -10.20
CA PHE A 284 14.65 1.44 -11.24
C PHE A 284 15.24 0.04 -11.26
N ALA A 285 16.56 -0.09 -11.29
CA ALA A 285 17.23 -1.39 -11.34
C ALA A 285 16.84 -2.27 -10.13
N SER A 286 16.86 -1.71 -8.92
CA SER A 286 16.51 -2.42 -7.69
C SER A 286 15.03 -2.80 -7.63
N ALA A 287 14.14 -1.88 -8.03
CA ALA A 287 12.71 -2.16 -8.05
C ALA A 287 12.35 -3.20 -9.11
N ILE A 288 12.87 -3.10 -10.34
CA ILE A 288 12.66 -4.10 -11.40
C ILE A 288 13.19 -5.46 -10.95
N SER A 289 14.37 -5.52 -10.32
CA SER A 289 14.92 -6.77 -9.81
C SER A 289 13.99 -7.43 -8.77
N ARG A 290 13.34 -6.65 -7.91
CA ARG A 290 12.38 -7.17 -6.93
C ARG A 290 11.06 -7.59 -7.57
N LEU A 291 10.52 -6.76 -8.46
CA LEU A 291 9.29 -7.03 -9.20
C LEU A 291 9.42 -8.28 -10.09
N SER A 292 10.64 -8.57 -10.57
CA SER A 292 10.97 -9.77 -11.35
C SER A 292 11.07 -11.06 -10.53
N THR A 293 10.90 -11.00 -9.20
CA THR A 293 10.91 -12.20 -8.35
C THR A 293 9.73 -13.10 -8.72
N PRO A 294 9.93 -14.41 -8.96
CA PRO A 294 8.84 -15.30 -9.34
C PRO A 294 7.79 -15.44 -8.23
N ILE A 295 6.56 -15.74 -8.64
CA ILE A 295 5.44 -16.01 -7.74
C ILE A 295 5.81 -17.18 -6.80
N PRO A 296 5.77 -17.02 -5.47
CA PRO A 296 6.07 -18.10 -4.55
C PRO A 296 4.92 -19.11 -4.46
N GLU A 297 5.26 -20.39 -4.26
CA GLU A 297 4.26 -21.47 -4.13
C GLU A 297 3.52 -21.45 -2.79
N ALA A 298 4.14 -20.94 -1.73
CA ALA A 298 3.58 -20.96 -0.38
C ALA A 298 2.60 -19.79 -0.16
N PRO A 299 1.36 -20.04 0.31
CA PRO A 299 0.33 -18.99 0.44
C PRO A 299 0.72 -17.80 1.32
N ASP A 300 1.46 -18.03 2.40
CA ASP A 300 1.96 -16.98 3.31
C ASP A 300 2.97 -16.05 2.61
N ARG A 301 3.84 -16.63 1.76
CA ARG A 301 4.79 -15.86 0.97
C ARG A 301 4.14 -15.18 -0.22
N LEU A 302 3.06 -15.75 -0.76
CA LEU A 302 2.31 -15.18 -1.86
C LEU A 302 1.64 -13.86 -1.48
N HIS A 303 1.06 -13.78 -0.28
CA HIS A 303 0.50 -12.53 0.23
C HIS A 303 1.57 -11.43 0.31
N ARG A 304 2.75 -11.73 0.88
CA ARG A 304 3.86 -10.77 0.93
C ARG A 304 4.35 -10.36 -0.45
N TRP A 305 4.48 -11.33 -1.36
CA TRP A 305 4.90 -11.08 -2.74
C TRP A 305 3.96 -10.08 -3.43
N ILE A 306 2.64 -10.23 -3.30
CA ILE A 306 1.67 -9.28 -3.88
C ILE A 306 1.84 -7.89 -3.34
N LEU A 307 1.97 -7.75 -2.01
CA LEU A 307 2.19 -6.44 -1.41
C LEU A 307 3.46 -5.78 -1.93
N ASP A 308 4.54 -6.54 -2.12
CA ASP A 308 5.78 -6.04 -2.67
C ASP A 308 5.63 -5.63 -4.14
N GLN A 309 4.84 -6.37 -4.93
CA GLN A 309 4.49 -6.02 -6.32
C GLN A 309 3.68 -4.72 -6.37
N ASP A 310 2.55 -4.65 -5.66
CA ASP A 310 1.66 -3.48 -5.60
C ASP A 310 2.43 -2.21 -5.20
N ARG A 311 3.24 -2.32 -4.14
CA ARG A 311 4.06 -1.21 -3.65
C ARG A 311 5.14 -0.83 -4.66
N GLY A 312 5.81 -1.80 -5.29
CA GLY A 312 6.86 -1.55 -6.27
C GLY A 312 6.33 -0.89 -7.54
N PHE A 313 5.21 -1.34 -8.09
CA PHE A 313 4.59 -0.68 -9.24
C PHE A 313 4.12 0.72 -8.88
N ARG A 314 3.43 0.90 -7.73
CA ARG A 314 3.03 2.23 -7.26
C ARG A 314 4.23 3.15 -7.09
N PHE A 315 5.32 2.65 -6.51
CA PHE A 315 6.55 3.39 -6.28
C PHE A 315 7.16 3.88 -7.60
N LEU A 316 7.33 2.97 -8.56
CA LEU A 316 7.89 3.30 -9.87
C LEU A 316 7.00 4.23 -10.68
N THR A 317 5.71 3.90 -10.83
CA THR A 317 4.83 4.67 -11.72
C THR A 317 4.50 6.03 -11.13
N LYS A 318 4.29 6.17 -9.80
CA LYS A 318 3.94 7.46 -9.18
C LYS A 318 5.11 8.41 -9.03
N TYR A 319 6.25 7.93 -8.52
CA TYR A 319 7.29 8.84 -8.03
C TYR A 319 8.52 8.91 -8.93
N VAL A 320 8.82 7.85 -9.70
CA VAL A 320 10.11 7.74 -10.42
C VAL A 320 9.93 7.74 -11.94
N TRP A 321 8.72 7.49 -12.45
CA TRP A 321 8.41 7.25 -13.87
C TRP A 321 8.96 8.30 -14.84
N LYS A 322 8.94 9.58 -14.43
CA LYS A 322 9.45 10.72 -15.22
C LYS A 322 10.92 10.52 -15.65
N ASN A 323 11.70 9.79 -14.86
CA ASN A 323 13.11 9.56 -15.08
C ASN A 323 13.41 8.22 -15.79
N ALA A 324 12.38 7.45 -16.17
CA ALA A 324 12.56 6.15 -16.81
C ALA A 324 13.04 6.27 -18.25
N THR A 325 14.02 5.44 -18.61
CA THR A 325 14.38 5.20 -20.02
C THR A 325 13.28 4.40 -20.74
N PRO A 326 13.18 4.45 -22.08
CA PRO A 326 12.20 3.65 -22.82
C PRO A 326 12.27 2.15 -22.49
N ALA A 327 13.47 1.57 -22.43
CA ALA A 327 13.64 0.15 -22.11
C ALA A 327 13.16 -0.21 -20.68
N GLN A 328 13.33 0.70 -19.72
CA GLN A 328 12.78 0.51 -18.37
C GLN A 328 11.26 0.60 -18.36
N LYS A 329 10.67 1.52 -19.14
CA LYS A 329 9.21 1.62 -19.28
C LYS A 329 8.62 0.35 -19.88
N ASP A 330 9.25 -0.18 -20.94
CA ASP A 330 8.83 -1.42 -21.58
C ASP A 330 8.92 -2.61 -20.60
N THR A 331 10.04 -2.73 -19.87
CA THR A 331 10.23 -3.78 -18.86
C THR A 331 9.16 -3.71 -17.75
N VAL A 332 8.87 -2.50 -17.25
CA VAL A 332 7.85 -2.31 -16.21
C VAL A 332 6.45 -2.57 -16.77
N ALA A 333 6.17 -2.22 -18.03
CA ALA A 333 4.89 -2.52 -18.67
C ALA A 333 4.67 -4.05 -18.75
N ASP A 334 5.66 -4.81 -19.19
CA ASP A 334 5.59 -6.28 -19.27
C ASP A 334 5.35 -6.92 -17.88
N LEU A 335 6.11 -6.46 -16.87
CA LEU A 335 5.94 -6.92 -15.49
C LEU A 335 4.55 -6.58 -14.93
N LEU A 336 4.06 -5.38 -15.23
CA LEU A 336 2.77 -4.90 -14.76
C LEU A 336 1.63 -5.65 -15.46
N GLU A 337 1.73 -5.92 -16.75
CA GLU A 337 0.78 -6.74 -17.50
C GLU A 337 0.70 -8.15 -16.92
N HIS A 338 1.86 -8.76 -16.63
CA HIS A 338 1.91 -10.06 -15.96
C HIS A 338 1.22 -10.00 -14.59
N PHE A 339 1.53 -8.98 -13.79
CA PHE A 339 0.96 -8.83 -12.45
C PHE A 339 -0.56 -8.62 -12.47
N VAL A 340 -1.08 -7.75 -13.34
CA VAL A 340 -2.53 -7.54 -13.54
C VAL A 340 -3.19 -8.87 -13.91
N THR A 341 -2.60 -9.59 -14.87
CA THR A 341 -3.10 -10.90 -15.31
C THR A 341 -3.15 -11.91 -14.16
N THR A 342 -2.09 -11.98 -13.34
CA THR A 342 -2.02 -12.82 -12.14
C THR A 342 -3.08 -12.44 -11.12
N ARG A 343 -3.30 -11.13 -10.88
CA ARG A 343 -4.32 -10.64 -9.94
C ARG A 343 -5.71 -11.10 -10.37
N PHE A 344 -6.07 -10.93 -11.64
CA PHE A 344 -7.34 -11.42 -12.16
C PHE A 344 -7.45 -12.94 -12.10
N SER A 345 -6.40 -13.68 -12.42
CA SER A 345 -6.45 -15.15 -12.43
C SER A 345 -6.62 -15.77 -11.05
N LEU A 346 -6.07 -15.15 -10.01
CA LEU A 346 -6.00 -15.75 -8.67
C LEU A 346 -6.99 -15.14 -7.67
N TYR A 347 -7.36 -13.87 -7.84
CA TYR A 347 -8.07 -13.09 -6.81
C TYR A 347 -9.40 -12.52 -7.28
N TYR A 348 -9.65 -12.39 -8.58
CA TYR A 348 -10.95 -11.91 -9.07
C TYR A 348 -11.97 -13.05 -9.03
N LEU A 349 -13.13 -12.81 -8.43
CA LEU A 349 -14.25 -13.74 -8.38
C LEU A 349 -15.33 -13.29 -9.38
N PRO A 350 -15.45 -13.90 -10.58
CA PRO A 350 -16.35 -13.42 -11.62
C PRO A 350 -17.83 -13.44 -11.26
N LYS A 351 -18.24 -14.32 -10.33
CA LYS A 351 -19.64 -14.41 -9.89
C LYS A 351 -20.08 -13.20 -9.06
N ASP A 352 -19.16 -12.68 -8.26
CA ASP A 352 -19.41 -11.56 -7.35
C ASP A 352 -18.97 -10.23 -7.96
N GLY A 353 -18.04 -10.27 -8.92
CA GLY A 353 -17.53 -9.08 -9.60
C GLY A 353 -16.51 -8.30 -8.77
N ALA A 354 -15.89 -8.92 -7.77
CA ALA A 354 -14.95 -8.29 -6.85
C ALA A 354 -13.75 -9.20 -6.55
N PHE A 355 -12.82 -8.72 -5.71
CA PHE A 355 -11.56 -9.41 -5.43
C PHE A 355 -11.48 -9.91 -3.98
N SER A 356 -10.82 -11.04 -3.80
CA SER A 356 -10.37 -11.51 -2.50
C SER A 356 -8.93 -11.09 -2.21
N LEU A 357 -8.56 -11.08 -0.93
CA LEU A 357 -7.19 -10.88 -0.48
C LEU A 357 -6.32 -12.13 -0.67
N TYR A 358 -6.94 -13.30 -0.51
CA TYR A 358 -6.28 -14.60 -0.60
C TYR A 358 -6.74 -15.34 -1.86
N PRO A 359 -5.83 -16.11 -2.51
CA PRO A 359 -6.20 -16.89 -3.67
C PRO A 359 -7.18 -18.00 -3.27
N HIS A 360 -8.05 -18.41 -4.20
CA HIS A 360 -9.03 -19.48 -4.00
C HIS A 360 -10.05 -19.23 -2.88
N ALA A 361 -10.21 -17.99 -2.42
CA ALA A 361 -11.31 -17.65 -1.53
C ALA A 361 -12.66 -17.90 -2.22
N GLU A 362 -13.67 -18.28 -1.44
CA GLU A 362 -15.03 -18.50 -1.96
C GLU A 362 -15.79 -17.19 -2.19
N HIS A 363 -15.40 -16.13 -1.48
CA HIS A 363 -16.03 -14.82 -1.51
C HIS A 363 -14.96 -13.70 -1.57
N PRO A 364 -15.29 -12.57 -2.20
CA PRO A 364 -14.46 -11.37 -2.14
C PRO A 364 -14.48 -10.71 -0.76
N ASP A 365 -13.50 -9.86 -0.51
CA ASP A 365 -13.39 -9.06 0.71
C ASP A 365 -12.94 -7.63 0.42
N LEU A 366 -13.15 -6.74 1.39
CA LEU A 366 -12.84 -5.31 1.24
C LEU A 366 -11.35 -5.05 1.01
N ASP A 367 -10.45 -5.83 1.61
CA ASP A 367 -9.02 -5.62 1.49
C ASP A 367 -8.52 -5.99 0.08
N GLY A 368 -8.89 -7.17 -0.41
CA GLY A 368 -8.58 -7.61 -1.77
C GLY A 368 -9.14 -6.66 -2.83
N THR A 369 -10.36 -6.18 -2.60
CA THR A 369 -11.03 -5.21 -3.48
C THR A 369 -10.41 -3.82 -3.40
N SER A 370 -10.00 -3.35 -2.22
CA SER A 370 -9.31 -2.07 -2.04
C SER A 370 -7.96 -2.04 -2.77
N GLU A 371 -7.17 -3.12 -2.66
CA GLU A 371 -5.90 -3.25 -3.37
C GLU A 371 -6.10 -3.32 -4.89
N ALA A 372 -7.10 -4.07 -5.36
CA ALA A 372 -7.44 -4.10 -6.80
C ALA A 372 -7.91 -2.74 -7.33
N ALA A 373 -8.69 -1.98 -6.56
CA ALA A 373 -9.05 -0.61 -6.92
C ALA A 373 -7.80 0.29 -6.96
N GLY A 374 -6.88 0.13 -6.01
CA GLY A 374 -5.58 0.84 -6.00
C GLY A 374 -4.68 0.48 -7.18
N MET A 375 -4.78 -0.73 -7.72
CA MET A 375 -4.07 -1.15 -8.93
C MET A 375 -4.43 -0.31 -10.15
N LEU A 376 -5.72 -0.01 -10.31
CA LEU A 376 -6.21 0.80 -11.43
C LEU A 376 -5.66 2.24 -11.40
N ASP A 377 -5.32 2.77 -10.22
CA ASP A 377 -4.69 4.09 -10.10
C ASP A 377 -3.26 4.10 -10.66
N TYR A 378 -2.46 3.09 -10.31
CA TYR A 378 -1.05 3.06 -10.69
C TYR A 378 -0.83 2.48 -12.09
N THR A 379 -1.81 1.79 -12.69
CA THR A 379 -1.86 1.53 -14.14
C THR A 379 -2.35 2.74 -14.93
N GLY A 380 -2.98 3.71 -14.26
CA GLY A 380 -3.56 4.90 -14.87
C GLY A 380 -4.92 4.67 -15.53
N ALA A 381 -5.53 3.49 -15.38
CA ALA A 381 -6.77 3.11 -16.04
C ALA A 381 -7.98 3.98 -15.67
N LEU A 382 -7.95 4.66 -14.51
CA LEU A 382 -9.04 5.51 -14.03
C LEU A 382 -8.86 7.01 -14.32
N SER A 383 -7.74 7.41 -14.93
CA SER A 383 -7.41 8.82 -15.10
C SER A 383 -6.75 9.06 -16.47
N PRO A 384 -7.40 9.80 -17.40
CA PRO A 384 -6.82 10.09 -18.71
C PRO A 384 -5.46 10.77 -18.65
N SER A 385 -5.28 11.74 -17.76
CA SER A 385 -4.00 12.44 -17.59
C SER A 385 -2.92 11.50 -17.08
N ARG A 386 -3.28 10.58 -16.17
CA ARG A 386 -2.37 9.58 -15.64
C ARG A 386 -1.99 8.54 -16.68
N GLN A 387 -2.96 8.03 -17.43
CA GLN A 387 -2.73 7.11 -18.54
C GLN A 387 -1.78 7.72 -19.57
N ALA A 388 -2.00 8.99 -19.95
CA ALA A 388 -1.14 9.70 -20.88
C ALA A 388 0.29 9.91 -20.34
N ALA A 389 0.42 10.24 -19.06
CA ALA A 389 1.73 10.39 -18.41
C ALA A 389 2.52 9.07 -18.34
N LEU A 390 1.82 7.94 -18.17
CA LEU A 390 2.45 6.62 -18.09
C LEU A 390 2.81 6.08 -19.48
N TRP A 391 1.83 6.05 -20.39
CA TRP A 391 1.89 5.24 -21.60
C TRP A 391 1.91 6.04 -22.91
N GLY A 392 1.80 7.38 -22.82
CA GLY A 392 1.71 8.27 -23.98
C GLY A 392 0.28 8.74 -24.23
N SER A 393 0.15 9.88 -24.91
CA SER A 393 -1.15 10.46 -25.23
C SER A 393 -1.88 9.64 -26.30
N PRO A 394 -3.22 9.72 -26.40
CA PRO A 394 -4.00 8.97 -27.39
C PRO A 394 -3.55 9.17 -28.84
N GLU A 395 -3.01 10.35 -29.17
CA GLU A 395 -2.46 10.65 -30.50
C GLU A 395 -1.24 9.79 -30.85
N THR A 396 -0.53 9.32 -29.82
CA THR A 396 0.68 8.49 -29.96
C THR A 396 0.42 7.00 -29.73
N THR A 397 -0.56 6.66 -28.90
CA THR A 397 -0.86 5.26 -28.54
C THR A 397 -1.87 4.60 -29.47
N ILE A 398 -2.77 5.38 -30.09
CA ILE A 398 -3.83 4.85 -30.94
C ILE A 398 -3.40 4.82 -32.40
N THR A 399 -3.30 3.61 -32.95
CA THR A 399 -3.24 3.39 -34.39
C THR A 399 -4.64 3.54 -34.99
N ARG A 400 -4.85 4.60 -35.78
CA ARG A 400 -6.11 4.83 -36.51
C ARG A 400 -6.18 3.93 -37.73
N LEU A 401 -7.23 3.13 -37.80
CA LEU A 401 -7.53 2.25 -38.92
C LEU A 401 -8.45 2.96 -39.93
N GLU A 402 -8.46 2.46 -41.16
CA GLU A 402 -9.34 2.99 -42.19
C GLU A 402 -10.81 2.87 -41.79
N ARG A 403 -11.57 3.93 -42.10
CA ARG A 403 -13.03 3.94 -41.95
C ARG A 403 -13.65 2.90 -42.88
N ARG A 404 -14.63 2.14 -42.37
CA ARG A 404 -15.28 1.05 -43.10
C ARG A 404 -16.78 1.26 -43.17
N THR A 405 -17.32 1.22 -44.39
CA THR A 405 -18.76 1.10 -44.59
C THR A 405 -19.14 -0.38 -44.54
N VAL A 406 -20.01 -0.76 -43.61
CA VAL A 406 -20.40 -2.15 -43.36
C VAL A 406 -21.90 -2.33 -43.42
N ALA A 407 -22.35 -3.46 -43.96
CA ALA A 407 -23.76 -3.84 -43.88
C ALA A 407 -24.13 -4.29 -42.47
N ALA A 408 -23.21 -4.91 -41.73
CA ALA A 408 -23.36 -5.26 -40.33
C ALA A 408 -21.96 -5.41 -39.72
N LEU A 409 -21.86 -5.25 -38.41
CA LEU A 409 -20.73 -5.72 -37.62
C LEU A 409 -20.80 -7.24 -37.50
N ASP A 410 -19.70 -7.88 -37.87
CA ASP A 410 -19.43 -9.30 -37.72
C ASP A 410 -17.95 -9.52 -37.40
N VAL A 411 -17.51 -10.78 -37.41
CA VAL A 411 -16.12 -11.15 -37.15
C VAL A 411 -15.17 -10.48 -38.14
N GLU A 412 -15.52 -10.43 -39.43
CA GLU A 412 -14.66 -9.88 -40.48
C GLU A 412 -14.56 -8.34 -40.39
N ALA A 413 -15.68 -7.68 -40.06
CA ALA A 413 -15.72 -6.25 -39.84
C ALA A 413 -14.78 -5.83 -38.70
N LEU A 414 -14.81 -6.55 -37.58
CA LEU A 414 -14.02 -6.23 -36.39
C LEU A 414 -12.59 -6.82 -36.41
N ALA A 415 -12.29 -7.81 -37.26
CA ALA A 415 -11.00 -8.49 -37.35
C ALA A 415 -9.75 -7.56 -37.29
N PRO A 416 -9.72 -6.38 -37.95
CA PRO A 416 -8.54 -5.51 -37.90
C PRO A 416 -8.11 -5.05 -36.49
N ILE A 417 -9.05 -5.04 -35.54
CA ILE A 417 -8.81 -4.74 -34.12
C ILE A 417 -8.93 -6.01 -33.28
N ALA A 418 -9.99 -6.79 -33.46
CA ALA A 418 -10.31 -7.94 -32.63
C ALA A 418 -9.25 -9.06 -32.70
N ASP A 419 -8.60 -9.24 -33.85
CA ASP A 419 -7.60 -10.30 -34.04
C ASP A 419 -6.21 -9.90 -33.54
N ARG A 420 -6.04 -8.66 -33.07
CA ARG A 420 -4.79 -8.19 -32.46
C ARG A 420 -4.56 -8.90 -31.13
N PRO A 421 -3.40 -9.55 -30.89
CA PRO A 421 -3.18 -10.37 -29.71
C PRO A 421 -3.09 -9.54 -28.42
N ASP A 422 -2.66 -8.28 -28.52
CA ASP A 422 -2.55 -7.31 -27.44
C ASP A 422 -3.90 -6.73 -27.00
N ILE A 423 -4.97 -6.90 -27.79
CA ILE A 423 -6.29 -6.37 -27.45
C ILE A 423 -7.08 -7.37 -26.60
N ILE A 424 -7.59 -6.93 -25.46
CA ILE A 424 -8.44 -7.75 -24.58
C ILE A 424 -9.91 -7.37 -24.67
N SER A 425 -10.23 -6.11 -24.93
CA SER A 425 -11.60 -5.60 -25.04
C SER A 425 -11.71 -4.51 -26.11
N LEU A 426 -12.91 -4.34 -26.66
CA LEU A 426 -13.29 -3.20 -27.48
C LEU A 426 -14.36 -2.39 -26.74
N ARG A 427 -14.17 -1.07 -26.63
CA ARG A 427 -15.25 -0.16 -26.21
C ARG A 427 -15.86 0.50 -27.45
N VAL A 428 -17.18 0.57 -27.47
CA VAL A 428 -17.96 1.09 -28.59
C VAL A 428 -18.62 2.41 -28.20
N TYR A 429 -18.53 3.39 -29.09
CA TYR A 429 -19.04 4.74 -28.91
C TYR A 429 -19.84 5.18 -30.15
N ALA A 430 -20.75 6.13 -29.98
CA ALA A 430 -21.43 6.77 -31.10
C ALA A 430 -20.46 7.65 -31.91
N GLU A 431 -19.59 8.38 -31.21
CA GLU A 431 -18.60 9.29 -31.76
C GLU A 431 -17.23 9.07 -31.10
N GLU A 432 -16.16 9.59 -31.70
CA GLU A 432 -14.82 9.45 -31.13
C GLU A 432 -14.70 10.25 -29.82
N PRO A 433 -14.37 9.60 -28.68
CA PRO A 433 -14.18 10.29 -27.42
C PRO A 433 -12.92 11.17 -27.46
N THR A 434 -12.98 12.34 -26.84
CA THR A 434 -11.92 13.36 -26.94
C THR A 434 -10.79 13.19 -25.92
N ALA A 435 -11.08 12.66 -24.73
CA ALA A 435 -10.08 12.48 -23.68
C ALA A 435 -10.43 11.36 -22.68
N ASN A 436 -11.70 11.26 -22.28
CA ASN A 436 -12.14 10.25 -21.32
C ASN A 436 -12.71 9.02 -22.03
N PHE A 437 -11.96 7.92 -22.06
CA PHE A 437 -12.39 6.66 -22.68
C PHE A 437 -13.30 5.81 -21.78
N THR A 438 -13.60 6.23 -20.55
CA THR A 438 -14.56 5.53 -19.69
C THR A 438 -15.96 6.15 -19.73
N ALA A 439 -16.07 7.38 -20.24
CA ALA A 439 -17.34 8.08 -20.44
C ALA A 439 -18.03 7.62 -21.72
N ASP A 440 -19.37 7.74 -21.75
CA ASP A 440 -20.22 7.54 -22.94
C ASP A 440 -20.03 6.22 -23.69
N VAL A 441 -19.51 5.19 -23.00
CA VAL A 441 -19.34 3.85 -23.57
C VAL A 441 -20.71 3.20 -23.77
N MET A 442 -21.05 2.92 -25.02
CA MET A 442 -22.32 2.29 -25.38
C MET A 442 -22.32 0.79 -25.14
N ALA A 443 -21.17 0.14 -25.36
CA ALA A 443 -21.01 -1.30 -25.19
C ALA A 443 -19.54 -1.69 -25.04
N ILE A 444 -19.31 -2.81 -24.36
CA ILE A 444 -18.01 -3.50 -24.31
C ILE A 444 -18.14 -4.80 -25.08
N TYR A 445 -17.23 -5.05 -26.01
CA TYR A 445 -17.14 -6.29 -26.76
C TYR A 445 -15.83 -7.01 -26.43
N TYR A 446 -15.95 -8.27 -26.04
CA TYR A 446 -14.82 -9.15 -25.81
C TYR A 446 -14.59 -10.04 -27.03
N PRO A 447 -13.49 -9.84 -27.79
CA PRO A 447 -13.19 -10.68 -28.95
C PRO A 447 -12.84 -12.12 -28.57
N ARG A 448 -12.42 -12.33 -27.31
CA ARG A 448 -12.05 -13.62 -26.71
C ARG A 448 -12.62 -13.69 -25.29
N GLN A 449 -12.64 -14.88 -24.68
CA GLN A 449 -13.02 -14.99 -23.26
C GLN A 449 -12.04 -14.17 -22.40
N PRO A 450 -12.52 -13.17 -21.62
CA PRO A 450 -11.63 -12.28 -20.90
C PRO A 450 -11.07 -12.94 -19.66
N LEU A 451 -9.73 -12.95 -19.56
CA LEU A 451 -9.04 -13.21 -18.29
C LEU A 451 -9.05 -11.94 -17.43
N VAL A 452 -8.71 -10.81 -18.04
CA VAL A 452 -8.74 -9.47 -17.44
C VAL A 452 -10.00 -8.75 -17.92
N ARG A 453 -10.68 -8.07 -16.98
CA ARG A 453 -11.89 -7.30 -17.28
C ARG A 453 -11.53 -5.88 -17.71
N ASP A 454 -12.28 -5.38 -18.68
CA ASP A 454 -12.31 -3.98 -19.05
C ASP A 454 -12.66 -3.12 -17.82
N THR A 455 -11.97 -1.99 -17.65
CA THR A 455 -12.16 -1.09 -16.51
C THR A 455 -13.61 -0.64 -16.35
N VAL A 456 -14.34 -0.41 -17.44
CA VAL A 456 -15.73 0.07 -17.38
C VAL A 456 -16.64 -1.01 -16.78
N GLU A 457 -16.53 -2.26 -17.25
CA GLU A 457 -17.24 -3.40 -16.66
C GLU A 457 -16.80 -3.63 -15.21
N LEU A 458 -15.49 -3.57 -14.95
CA LEU A 458 -14.95 -3.86 -13.64
C LEU A 458 -15.45 -2.86 -12.60
N VAL A 459 -15.41 -1.56 -12.87
CA VAL A 459 -15.88 -0.55 -11.92
C VAL A 459 -17.38 -0.70 -11.65
N GLN A 460 -18.19 -1.04 -12.66
CA GLN A 460 -19.61 -1.34 -12.48
C GLN A 460 -19.82 -2.53 -11.53
N HIS A 461 -19.07 -3.62 -11.75
CA HIS A 461 -19.11 -4.80 -10.89
C HIS A 461 -18.68 -4.50 -9.44
N LEU A 462 -17.58 -3.75 -9.27
CA LEU A 462 -17.09 -3.37 -7.95
C LEU A 462 -18.09 -2.50 -7.19
N ARG A 463 -18.67 -1.48 -7.85
CA ARG A 463 -19.73 -0.64 -7.25
C ARG A 463 -20.92 -1.51 -6.84
N HIS A 464 -21.38 -2.38 -7.73
CA HIS A 464 -22.50 -3.26 -7.45
C HIS A 464 -22.25 -4.20 -6.26
N TRP A 465 -21.05 -4.75 -6.15
CA TRP A 465 -20.66 -5.57 -5.02
C TRP A 465 -20.62 -4.77 -3.72
N LEU A 466 -20.03 -3.56 -3.74
CA LEU A 466 -19.97 -2.66 -2.58
C LEU A 466 -21.36 -2.25 -2.09
N GLU A 467 -22.33 -2.07 -2.98
CA GLU A 467 -23.73 -1.77 -2.61
C GLU A 467 -24.42 -2.94 -1.89
N LYS A 468 -23.98 -4.17 -2.14
CA LYS A 468 -24.63 -5.40 -1.66
C LYS A 468 -23.91 -6.08 -0.50
N THR A 469 -22.61 -5.86 -0.37
CA THR A 469 -21.82 -6.51 0.67
C THR A 469 -22.22 -6.01 2.07
N GLU A 470 -22.29 -6.94 3.02
CA GLU A 470 -22.52 -6.62 4.43
C GLU A 470 -21.24 -6.12 5.12
N GLN A 471 -20.07 -6.24 4.47
CA GLN A 471 -18.79 -5.79 5.00
C GLN A 471 -18.73 -4.26 5.05
N THR A 472 -18.28 -3.71 6.19
CA THR A 472 -18.13 -2.25 6.38
C THR A 472 -16.67 -1.81 6.42
N MET A 473 -15.78 -2.63 7.00
CA MET A 473 -14.36 -2.32 7.20
C MET A 473 -13.48 -3.56 6.99
N GLY A 474 -12.36 -3.39 6.28
CA GLY A 474 -11.24 -4.33 6.20
C GLY A 474 -10.03 -3.83 7.00
N ASN A 475 -8.89 -4.50 6.90
CA ASN A 475 -7.65 -4.09 7.57
C ASN A 475 -7.06 -2.79 6.99
N TRP A 476 -7.24 -2.53 5.69
CA TRP A 476 -6.59 -1.40 5.00
C TRP A 476 -7.55 -0.45 4.28
N GLY A 477 -8.85 -0.74 4.26
CA GLY A 477 -9.84 0.10 3.61
C GLY A 477 -11.24 -0.07 4.19
N THR A 478 -12.09 0.94 3.98
CA THR A 478 -13.51 0.89 4.31
C THR A 478 -14.33 0.76 3.03
N ARG A 479 -15.51 0.15 3.13
CA ARG A 479 -16.45 0.06 2.01
C ARG A 479 -16.72 1.44 1.40
N ASP A 480 -16.99 2.42 2.26
CA ASP A 480 -17.36 3.76 1.84
C ASP A 480 -16.17 4.49 1.17
N GLY A 481 -14.95 4.29 1.65
CA GLY A 481 -13.75 4.85 1.01
C GLY A 481 -13.45 4.25 -0.37
N ILE A 482 -13.72 2.96 -0.57
CA ILE A 482 -13.62 2.34 -1.90
C ILE A 482 -14.74 2.88 -2.81
N MET A 483 -15.97 2.97 -2.30
CA MET A 483 -17.12 3.48 -3.05
C MET A 483 -16.90 4.92 -3.50
N GLU A 484 -16.41 5.80 -2.61
CA GLU A 484 -16.08 7.18 -2.94
C GLU A 484 -15.06 7.27 -4.07
N ARG A 485 -13.93 6.52 -3.94
CA ARG A 485 -12.89 6.45 -4.98
C ARG A 485 -13.48 6.04 -6.32
N LEU A 486 -14.27 4.97 -6.34
CA LEU A 486 -14.85 4.47 -7.58
C LEU A 486 -15.90 5.41 -8.14
N SER A 487 -16.71 6.06 -7.29
CA SER A 487 -17.80 6.97 -7.71
C SER A 487 -17.30 8.25 -8.35
N ALA A 488 -16.07 8.67 -8.06
CA ALA A 488 -15.43 9.81 -8.72
C ALA A 488 -15.12 9.58 -10.21
N ILE A 489 -15.23 8.33 -10.69
CA ILE A 489 -14.93 7.96 -12.08
C ILE A 489 -16.20 8.10 -12.93
N ASP A 490 -16.10 8.87 -14.00
CA ASP A 490 -17.19 9.05 -14.95
C ASP A 490 -17.33 7.81 -15.85
N ILE A 491 -18.33 6.99 -15.52
CA ILE A 491 -18.68 5.73 -16.18
C ILE A 491 -20.21 5.64 -16.23
N PRO A 492 -20.82 5.24 -17.38
CA PRO A 492 -22.25 4.98 -17.47
C PRO A 492 -22.74 4.00 -16.39
N LEU A 493 -23.96 4.21 -15.88
CA LEU A 493 -24.52 3.36 -14.81
C LEU A 493 -24.66 1.89 -15.21
N SER A 494 -24.86 1.62 -16.50
CA SER A 494 -24.94 0.27 -17.05
C SER A 494 -24.40 0.30 -18.47
N THR A 495 -23.33 -0.46 -18.69
CA THR A 495 -22.75 -0.66 -20.02
C THR A 495 -22.89 -2.14 -20.36
N PRO A 496 -23.63 -2.51 -21.41
CA PRO A 496 -23.78 -3.90 -21.77
C PRO A 496 -22.46 -4.48 -22.28
N THR A 497 -22.22 -5.73 -21.87
CA THR A 497 -21.02 -6.50 -22.24
C THR A 497 -21.41 -7.66 -23.14
N TYR A 498 -20.67 -7.83 -24.23
CA TYR A 498 -20.90 -8.87 -25.23
C TYR A 498 -19.67 -9.76 -25.39
N GLY A 499 -19.91 -11.08 -25.40
CA GLY A 499 -18.87 -12.06 -25.68
C GLY A 499 -18.65 -12.29 -27.18
N PRO A 500 -17.70 -13.17 -27.53
CA PRO A 500 -17.36 -13.48 -28.92
C PRO A 500 -18.59 -13.94 -29.72
N GLY A 501 -18.73 -13.42 -30.94
CA GLY A 501 -19.82 -13.77 -31.86
C GLY A 501 -21.19 -13.12 -31.57
N ASN A 502 -21.35 -12.37 -30.48
CA ASN A 502 -22.62 -11.71 -30.17
C ASN A 502 -22.67 -10.28 -30.76
N PHE A 503 -23.16 -10.17 -32.00
CA PHE A 503 -23.23 -8.89 -32.72
C PHE A 503 -24.64 -8.30 -32.83
N ALA A 504 -25.68 -9.01 -32.40
CA ALA A 504 -27.07 -8.58 -32.66
C ALA A 504 -27.35 -7.20 -32.05
N ALA A 505 -26.93 -6.98 -30.80
CA ALA A 505 -27.11 -5.71 -30.10
C ALA A 505 -26.22 -4.61 -30.68
N LEU A 506 -24.95 -4.89 -30.97
CA LEU A 506 -24.02 -3.95 -31.59
C LEU A 506 -24.52 -3.48 -32.97
N ASN A 507 -25.12 -4.38 -33.75
CA ASN A 507 -25.74 -4.05 -35.02
C ASN A 507 -26.99 -3.18 -34.86
N ALA A 508 -27.81 -3.42 -33.84
CA ALA A 508 -28.93 -2.55 -33.52
C ALA A 508 -28.44 -1.13 -33.17
N THR A 509 -27.37 -1.01 -32.39
CA THR A 509 -26.73 0.26 -32.08
C THR A 509 -26.18 0.96 -33.33
N LEU A 510 -25.56 0.21 -34.26
CA LEU A 510 -25.06 0.75 -35.54
C LEU A 510 -26.20 1.26 -36.43
N GLU A 511 -27.33 0.56 -36.48
CA GLU A 511 -28.50 0.98 -37.25
C GLU A 511 -29.10 2.29 -36.74
N GLU A 512 -29.18 2.44 -35.43
CA GLU A 512 -29.70 3.63 -34.76
C GLU A 512 -28.78 4.84 -34.97
N ASN A 513 -27.48 4.67 -34.75
CA ASN A 513 -26.52 5.79 -34.74
C ASN A 513 -25.93 6.08 -36.12
N ARG A 514 -26.11 5.17 -37.10
CA ARG A 514 -25.53 5.20 -38.46
C ARG A 514 -24.00 5.14 -38.53
N GLN A 515 -23.34 5.41 -37.43
CA GLN A 515 -21.91 5.33 -37.24
C GLN A 515 -21.63 4.77 -35.85
N LEU A 516 -20.56 3.98 -35.73
CA LEU A 516 -19.95 3.63 -34.46
C LEU A 516 -18.44 3.79 -34.54
N VAL A 517 -17.83 4.13 -33.41
CA VAL A 517 -16.38 4.09 -33.20
C VAL A 517 -16.08 2.95 -32.25
N ALA A 518 -15.19 2.04 -32.63
CA ALA A 518 -14.68 1.01 -31.74
C ALA A 518 -13.21 1.27 -31.43
N ILE A 519 -12.86 1.25 -30.15
CA ILE A 519 -11.48 1.41 -29.67
C ILE A 519 -11.07 0.12 -28.97
N GLY A 520 -9.92 -0.45 -29.36
CA GLY A 520 -9.34 -1.63 -28.72
C GLY A 520 -8.42 -1.26 -27.57
N PHE A 521 -8.57 -1.95 -26.44
CA PHE A 521 -7.80 -1.75 -25.21
C PHE A 521 -6.98 -2.99 -24.86
N ASP A 522 -5.74 -2.76 -24.39
CA ASP A 522 -4.85 -3.81 -23.93
C ASP A 522 -5.08 -4.20 -22.45
N THR A 523 -4.26 -5.10 -21.94
CA THR A 523 -4.31 -5.58 -20.55
C THR A 523 -4.17 -4.46 -19.52
N LEU A 524 -3.39 -3.41 -19.84
CA LEU A 524 -3.21 -2.22 -19.00
C LEU A 524 -4.27 -1.14 -19.25
N GLN A 525 -5.23 -1.45 -20.10
CA GLN A 525 -6.36 -0.60 -20.47
C GLN A 525 -5.93 0.66 -21.24
N VAL A 526 -4.80 0.57 -21.94
CA VAL A 526 -4.32 1.61 -22.87
C VAL A 526 -5.02 1.43 -24.21
N PRO A 527 -5.58 2.50 -24.81
CA PRO A 527 -6.19 2.41 -26.14
C PRO A 527 -5.10 2.25 -27.20
N ARG A 528 -5.24 1.24 -28.07
CA ARG A 528 -4.22 0.88 -29.08
C ARG A 528 -4.67 1.04 -30.51
N TYR A 529 -5.95 0.80 -30.80
CA TYR A 529 -6.48 0.88 -32.16
C TYR A 529 -7.85 1.53 -32.16
N LEU A 530 -8.16 2.27 -33.22
CA LEU A 530 -9.47 2.88 -33.43
C LEU A 530 -9.95 2.55 -34.84
N ALA A 531 -11.20 2.10 -34.96
CA ALA A 531 -11.90 1.97 -36.24
C ALA A 531 -13.26 2.67 -36.18
N THR A 532 -13.62 3.30 -37.29
CA THR A 532 -14.95 3.88 -37.51
C THR A 532 -15.73 3.00 -38.48
N PHE A 533 -16.92 2.60 -38.05
CA PHE A 533 -17.86 1.81 -38.84
C PHE A 533 -19.05 2.68 -39.22
N GLU A 534 -19.32 2.79 -40.51
CA GLU A 534 -20.51 3.47 -41.03
C GLU A 534 -21.48 2.43 -41.56
N LYS A 535 -22.76 2.59 -41.25
CA LYS A 535 -23.80 1.73 -41.79
C LYS A 535 -23.92 1.96 -43.29
N ALA A 536 -23.77 0.90 -44.08
CA ALA A 536 -24.08 0.94 -45.51
C ALA A 536 -25.55 1.36 -45.67
N GLY A 537 -25.79 2.52 -46.30
CA GLY A 537 -27.13 2.99 -46.59
C GLY A 537 -27.88 1.94 -47.41
N ALA A 538 -29.12 1.63 -47.03
CA ALA A 538 -30.02 0.91 -47.91
C ALA A 538 -30.11 1.72 -49.20
N GLY A 539 -29.53 1.20 -50.28
CA GLY A 539 -29.52 1.87 -51.56
C GLY A 539 -30.92 2.38 -51.87
N THR A 540 -31.06 3.69 -52.07
CA THR A 540 -32.20 4.23 -52.78
C THR A 540 -32.18 3.56 -54.14
N GLN A 541 -33.01 2.53 -54.32
CA GLN A 541 -33.45 2.14 -55.65
C GLN A 541 -34.09 3.40 -56.24
N LYS A 542 -33.36 4.08 -57.11
CA LYS A 542 -33.94 5.14 -57.94
C LYS A 542 -35.08 4.50 -58.75
N PRO A 543 -36.27 5.14 -58.80
CA PRO A 543 -37.42 4.64 -59.54
C PRO A 543 -37.14 4.50 -61.03
#